data_AF-A0A1W1DSF9-F1
#
_entry.id   AF-A0A1W1DSF9-F1
#
_cell.length_a   1.000
_cell.length_b   1.000
_cell.length_c   1.000
_cell.angle_alpha   90.00
_cell.angle_beta   90.00
_cell.angle_gamma   90.00
#
_symmetry.space_group_name_H-M   'P 1'
#
loop_
_entity.id
_entity.type
_entity.pdbx_description
1 polymer ?
#
loop_
_entity_poly.entity_id
_entity_poly.type
_entity_poly.pdbx_seq_one_letter_code
_entity_poly.pdbx_strand_id
1 'polypeptide(L)'
;MLVARASTGEIFSKTLFNQNPDRDWILTRILWLEGVEAHNSNTKERYIYIHGSPDEIPMGVPGSKGCIRIRNNDVIELFEKVQIGEDVVIMKP
;
A
#
# COMPACT_ATOMS: atom_id res chain seq x y z
N MET A 1 11.36 -0.97 12.12
CA MET A 1 11.42 -2.08 11.13
C MET A 1 10.04 -2.74 11.14
N LEU A 2 9.34 -2.84 10.00
CA LEU A 2 8.08 -3.61 9.95
C LEU A 2 8.46 -5.09 10.03
N VAL A 3 8.13 -5.74 11.15
CA VAL A 3 8.61 -7.11 11.45
C VAL A 3 7.74 -8.18 10.76
N ALA A 4 6.49 -7.86 10.41
CA ALA A 4 5.64 -8.64 9.52
C ALA A 4 4.39 -7.82 9.10
N ARG A 5 3.81 -8.10 7.93
CA ARG A 5 2.45 -7.67 7.55
C ARG A 5 1.54 -8.91 7.70
N ALA A 6 1.15 -9.22 8.94
CA ALA A 6 0.22 -10.32 9.22
C ALA A 6 -1.22 -9.80 9.24
N SER A 7 -2.18 -10.63 8.79
CA SER A 7 -3.60 -10.32 8.95
C SER A 7 -3.91 -10.18 10.44
N THR A 8 -4.42 -9.02 10.86
CA THR A 8 -4.77 -8.78 12.26
C THR A 8 -6.19 -9.23 12.61
N GLY A 9 -7.01 -9.53 11.60
CA GLY A 9 -8.44 -9.80 11.77
C GLY A 9 -9.28 -8.57 12.16
N GLU A 10 -8.65 -7.39 12.31
CA GLU A 10 -9.35 -6.16 12.65
C GLU A 10 -10.09 -5.60 11.44
N ILE A 11 -11.32 -5.13 11.68
CA ILE A 11 -12.05 -4.32 10.72
C ILE A 11 -11.77 -2.86 11.03
N PHE A 12 -11.33 -2.10 10.02
CA PHE A 12 -11.06 -0.68 10.16
C PHE A 12 -12.28 0.08 10.68
N SER A 13 -12.06 0.99 11.64
CA SER A 13 -13.06 1.93 12.12
C SER A 13 -12.40 3.24 12.52
N LYS A 14 -13.16 4.33 12.53
CA LYS A 14 -12.65 5.65 12.94
C LYS A 14 -12.16 5.67 14.38
N THR A 15 -12.82 4.90 15.27
CA THR A 15 -12.36 4.71 16.65
C THR A 15 -10.97 4.09 16.70
N LEU A 16 -10.74 3.02 15.94
CA LEU A 16 -9.47 2.32 15.91
C LEU A 16 -8.36 3.16 15.25
N PHE A 17 -8.71 3.95 14.23
CA PHE A 17 -7.81 4.93 13.62
C PHE A 17 -7.35 5.97 14.64
N ASN A 18 -8.28 6.59 15.36
CA ASN A 18 -7.97 7.62 16.36
C ASN A 18 -7.13 7.07 17.54
N GLN A 19 -7.31 5.79 17.89
CA GLN A 19 -6.53 5.13 18.93
C GLN A 19 -5.09 4.78 18.47
N ASN A 20 -4.83 4.74 17.17
CA ASN A 20 -3.55 4.31 16.59
C ASN A 20 -3.06 5.30 15.52
N PRO A 21 -2.76 6.57 15.88
CA PRO A 21 -2.45 7.63 14.92
C PRO A 21 -1.17 7.36 14.09
N ASP A 22 -0.20 6.62 14.64
CA ASP A 22 1.08 6.35 13.97
C ASP A 22 1.09 5.04 13.14
N ARG A 23 -0.04 4.32 13.16
CA ARG A 23 -0.19 3.05 12.45
C ARG A 23 -0.37 3.29 10.96
N ASP A 24 0.37 2.52 10.16
CA ASP A 24 0.17 2.47 8.71
C ASP A 24 -0.98 1.49 8.43
N TRP A 25 -2.14 2.03 8.06
CA TRP A 25 -3.34 1.25 7.77
C TRP A 25 -3.31 0.75 6.33
N ILE A 26 -3.44 -0.56 6.16
CA ILE A 26 -3.50 -1.23 4.86
C ILE A 26 -4.90 -1.77 4.70
N LEU A 27 -5.64 -1.22 3.75
CA LEU A 27 -7.04 -1.56 3.57
C LEU A 27 -7.27 -2.19 2.20
N THR A 28 -8.35 -2.97 2.12
CA THR A 28 -8.98 -3.56 0.93
C THR A 28 -8.16 -4.54 0.09
N ARG A 29 -7.05 -4.12 -0.53
CA ARG A 29 -6.20 -4.94 -1.42
C ARG A 29 -4.73 -4.57 -1.29
N ILE A 30 -3.86 -5.53 -1.64
CA ILE A 30 -2.41 -5.35 -1.75
C ILE A 30 -1.99 -5.84 -3.14
N LEU A 31 -1.29 -4.99 -3.89
CA LEU A 31 -0.60 -5.36 -5.13
C LEU A 31 0.90 -5.29 -4.91
N TRP A 32 1.53 -6.46 -4.86
CA TRP A 32 2.96 -6.59 -4.61
C TRP A 32 3.79 -6.09 -5.79
N LEU A 33 4.89 -5.43 -5.46
CA LEU A 33 5.89 -4.98 -6.43
C LEU A 33 7.17 -5.78 -6.21
N GLU A 34 7.65 -6.45 -7.26
CA GLU A 34 8.87 -7.26 -7.18
C GLU A 34 10.13 -6.38 -7.16
N GLY A 35 10.16 -5.32 -7.99
CA GLY A 35 11.38 -4.54 -8.24
C GLY A 35 12.28 -5.26 -9.24
N VAL A 36 12.08 -4.97 -10.53
CA VAL A 36 12.70 -5.73 -11.64
C VAL A 36 14.01 -5.10 -12.15
N GLU A 37 14.42 -3.96 -11.60
CA GLU A 37 15.65 -3.26 -11.99
C GLU A 37 16.68 -3.27 -10.86
N ALA A 38 17.96 -3.19 -11.21
CA ALA A 38 19.06 -3.30 -10.24
C ALA A 38 18.96 -2.30 -9.07
N HIS A 39 18.42 -1.10 -9.31
CA HIS A 39 18.29 -0.06 -8.30
C HIS A 39 17.05 -0.21 -7.40
N ASN A 40 16.10 -1.08 -7.75
CA ASN A 40 14.87 -1.31 -7.00
C ASN A 40 14.63 -2.79 -6.64
N SER A 41 15.63 -3.66 -6.84
CA SER A 41 15.57 -5.10 -6.59
C SER A 41 15.21 -5.52 -5.16
N ASN A 42 15.33 -4.61 -4.18
CA ASN A 42 14.93 -4.86 -2.79
C ASN A 42 13.50 -4.40 -2.46
N THR A 43 12.68 -4.04 -3.46
CA THR A 43 11.32 -3.50 -3.26
C THR A 43 10.44 -4.44 -2.42
N LYS A 44 10.42 -5.73 -2.78
CA LYS A 44 9.62 -6.74 -2.09
C LYS A 44 10.10 -7.01 -0.67
N GLU A 45 11.42 -7.13 -0.47
CA GLU A 45 12.04 -7.31 0.85
C GLU A 45 11.74 -6.16 1.80
N ARG A 46 11.55 -4.96 1.24
CA ARG A 46 11.18 -3.75 1.98
C ARG A 46 9.67 -3.57 2.19
N TYR A 47 8.85 -4.54 1.78
CA TYR A 47 7.39 -4.49 1.89
C TYR A 47 6.78 -3.28 1.18
N ILE A 48 7.31 -2.92 0.01
CA ILE A 48 6.78 -1.86 -0.84
C ILE A 48 5.76 -2.47 -1.81
N TYR A 49 4.54 -1.94 -1.79
CA TYR A 49 3.41 -2.41 -2.59
C TYR A 49 2.37 -1.29 -2.72
N ILE A 50 1.38 -1.48 -3.60
CA ILE A 50 0.23 -0.59 -3.73
C ILE A 50 -0.89 -1.09 -2.81
N HIS A 51 -1.54 -0.20 -2.06
CA HIS A 51 -2.66 -0.56 -1.20
C HIS A 51 -3.67 0.56 -0.98
N GLY A 52 -4.86 0.18 -0.51
CA GLY A 52 -5.90 1.11 -0.05
C GLY A 52 -5.58 1.71 1.32
N SER A 53 -6.10 2.91 1.58
CA SER A 53 -5.83 3.69 2.81
C SER A 53 -7.11 4.28 3.40
N PRO A 54 -7.13 4.69 4.68
CA PRO A 54 -8.25 5.44 5.24
C PRO A 54 -8.57 6.71 4.44
N ASP A 55 -9.84 7.09 4.39
CA ASP A 55 -10.29 8.24 3.60
C ASP A 55 -9.71 9.57 4.12
N GLU A 56 -9.43 9.63 5.43
CA GLU A 56 -8.80 10.77 6.10
C GLU A 56 -7.34 11.00 5.67
N ILE A 57 -6.67 10.03 5.05
CA ILE A 57 -5.27 10.19 4.60
C ILE A 57 -5.22 11.11 3.37
N PRO A 58 -4.34 12.13 3.36
CA PRO A 58 -4.16 12.98 2.20
C PRO A 58 -3.50 12.21 1.05
N MET A 59 -4.00 12.43 -0.17
CA MET A 59 -3.46 11.82 -1.39
C MET A 59 -2.54 12.79 -2.13
N GLY A 60 -1.60 12.24 -2.91
CA GLY A 60 -0.67 13.05 -3.72
C GLY A 60 0.44 13.74 -2.92
N VAL A 61 0.56 13.47 -1.62
CA VAL A 61 1.61 14.01 -0.76
C VAL A 61 2.53 12.90 -0.24
N PRO A 62 3.84 13.14 -0.08
CA PRO A 62 4.72 12.20 0.59
C PRO A 62 4.26 11.95 2.02
N GLY A 63 3.97 10.70 2.37
CA GLY A 63 3.50 10.37 3.73
C GLY A 63 3.43 8.89 4.06
N SER A 64 3.90 8.02 3.17
CA SER A 64 3.98 6.58 3.41
C SER A 64 5.37 6.19 3.93
N LYS A 65 5.50 4.95 4.41
CA LYS A 65 6.78 4.34 4.81
C LYS A 65 7.52 3.69 3.63
N GLY A 66 7.17 4.07 2.40
CA GLY A 66 7.70 3.52 1.15
C GLY A 66 6.64 2.92 0.22
N CYS A 67 5.51 2.45 0.76
CA CYS A 67 4.39 1.92 -0.03
C CYS A 67 3.69 3.01 -0.85
N ILE A 68 2.92 2.61 -1.86
CA ILE A 68 2.09 3.53 -2.66
C ILE A 68 0.66 3.46 -2.15
N ARG A 69 0.15 4.58 -1.63
CA ARG A 69 -1.22 4.70 -1.14
C ARG A 69 -2.12 5.19 -2.25
N ILE A 70 -3.24 4.52 -2.44
CA ILE A 70 -4.35 4.97 -3.30
C ILE A 70 -5.68 4.83 -2.54
N ARG A 71 -6.79 5.34 -3.12
CA ARG A 71 -8.11 5.21 -2.51
C ARG A 71 -8.59 3.76 -2.56
N ASN A 72 -9.47 3.41 -1.64
CA ASN A 72 -10.00 2.05 -1.49
C ASN A 72 -10.73 1.55 -2.76
N ASN A 73 -11.57 2.39 -3.37
CA ASN A 73 -12.26 2.02 -4.60
C ASN A 73 -11.28 1.84 -5.76
N ASP A 74 -10.28 2.72 -5.87
CA ASP A 74 -9.28 2.68 -6.94
C ASP A 74 -8.43 1.41 -6.87
N VAL A 75 -7.97 0.99 -5.68
CA VAL A 75 -7.18 -0.26 -5.55
C VAL A 75 -8.02 -1.49 -5.82
N ILE A 76 -9.30 -1.48 -5.43
CA ILE A 76 -10.22 -2.59 -5.73
C ILE A 76 -10.39 -2.69 -7.25
N GLU A 77 -10.66 -1.58 -7.92
CA GLU A 77 -10.82 -1.55 -9.37
C GLU A 77 -9.53 -1.97 -10.09
N LEU A 78 -8.38 -1.46 -9.65
CA LEU A 78 -7.08 -1.83 -10.22
C LEU A 78 -6.80 -3.32 -10.04
N PHE A 79 -7.08 -3.87 -8.85
CA PHE A 79 -6.85 -5.29 -8.54
C PHE A 79 -7.63 -6.23 -9.46
N GLU A 80 -8.86 -5.88 -9.84
CA GLU A 80 -9.67 -6.67 -10.77
C GLU A 80 -9.23 -6.53 -12.24
N LYS A 81 -8.38 -5.53 -12.56
CA LYS A 81 -7.97 -5.20 -13.93
C LYS A 81 -6.57 -5.67 -14.31
N VAL A 82 -5.73 -6.01 -13.34
CA VAL A 82 -4.31 -6.37 -13.57
C VAL A 82 -4.04 -7.84 -13.26
N GLN A 83 -3.07 -8.39 -13.96
CA GLN A 83 -2.58 -9.74 -13.75
C GLN A 83 -1.21 -9.76 -13.06
N ILE A 84 -0.90 -10.87 -12.39
CA ILE A 84 0.44 -11.10 -11.84
C ILE A 84 1.46 -11.10 -13.00
N GLY A 85 2.51 -10.30 -12.86
CA GLY A 85 3.56 -10.17 -13.86
C GLY A 85 3.34 -9.02 -14.85
N GLU A 86 2.25 -8.27 -14.74
CA GLU A 86 2.12 -7.00 -15.47
C GLU A 86 3.13 -5.95 -15.02
N ASP A 87 3.65 -5.19 -15.97
CA ASP A 87 4.64 -4.15 -15.72
C ASP A 87 4.00 -2.92 -15.07
N VAL A 88 4.71 -2.35 -14.08
CA VAL A 88 4.34 -1.10 -13.42
C VAL A 88 5.49 -0.11 -13.56
N VAL A 89 5.20 1.06 -14.12
CA VAL A 89 6.17 2.15 -14.25
C VAL A 89 5.90 3.21 -13.19
N ILE A 90 6.90 3.46 -12.33
CA ILE A 90 6.86 4.53 -11.32
C ILE A 90 7.75 5.67 -11.81
N MET A 91 7.13 6.79 -12.15
CA MET A 91 7.81 7.99 -12.63
C MET A 91 7.62 9.15 -11.68
N LYS A 92 8.58 10.07 -11.66
CA LYS A 92 8.38 11.37 -11.02
C LYS A 92 7.39 12.19 -11.87
N PRO A 93 6.49 12.94 -11.24
CA PRO A 93 5.64 13.89 -11.96
C PRO A 93 6.47 14.96 -12.69
#